data_AF-A0A0B8PRN5-F1
#
_entry.id   AF-A0A0B8PRN5-F1
#
_cell.length_a   1.000
_cell.length_b   1.000
_cell.length_c   1.000
_cell.angle_alpha   90.00
_cell.angle_beta   90.00
_cell.angle_gamma   90.00
#
_symmetry.space_group_name_H-M   'P 1'
#
loop_
_entity.id
_entity.type
_entity.pdbx_description
1 polymer ?
#
loop_
_entity_poly.entity_id
_entity_poly.type
_entity_poly.pdbx_seq_one_letter_code
_entity_poly.pdbx_strand_id
1 'polypeptide(L)' 'MHIDEAKVEVKIPLRRRTKNHLNSMYMGALVVGADVAGGFLAAMKAQNQGQPISLAFKGIKLTF' A
#
# COMPACT_ATOMS: atom_id res chain seq x y z
N MET A 1 -3.39 -10.86 0.68
CA MET A 1 -2.58 -9.91 1.45
C MET A 1 -1.85 -10.72 2.49
N HIS A 2 -0.54 -10.50 2.68
CA HIS A 2 0.25 -11.17 3.70
C HIS A 2 0.86 -10.12 4.61
N ILE A 3 0.85 -10.37 5.91
CA ILE A 3 1.28 -9.42 6.93
C ILE A 3 1.99 -10.22 8.03
N ASP A 4 3.20 -9.83 8.37
CA ASP A 4 3.94 -10.32 9.54
C ASP A 4 4.73 -9.17 10.19
N GLU A 5 5.44 -9.46 11.28
CA GLU A 5 6.20 -8.45 12.03
C GLU A 5 7.27 -7.72 11.19
N ALA A 6 7.76 -8.35 10.12
CA ALA A 6 8.85 -7.82 9.30
C ALA A 6 8.38 -7.25 7.95
N LYS A 7 7.23 -7.70 7.41
CA LYS A 7 6.77 -7.30 6.07
C LYS A 7 5.26 -7.23 5.91
N VAL A 8 4.85 -6.37 4.98
CA VAL A 8 3.49 -6.26 4.45
C VAL A 8 3.53 -6.49 2.94
N GLU A 9 2.77 -7.47 2.45
CA GLU A 9 2.63 -7.75 1.02
C GLU A 9 1.18 -7.53 0.57
N VAL A 10 1.01 -6.57 -0.33
CA VAL A 10 -0.27 -6.26 -0.98
C VAL A 10 -0.25 -6.83 -2.40
N LYS A 11 -1.26 -7.64 -2.73
CA LYS A 11 -1.43 -8.21 -4.08
C LYS A 11 -2.58 -7.50 -4.77
N ILE A 12 -2.29 -6.80 -5.87
CA ILE A 12 -3.31 -6.13 -6.70
C ILE A 12 -3.53 -6.96 -7.97
N PRO A 13 -4.71 -7.57 -8.15
CA PRO A 13 -4.98 -8.35 -9.35
C PRO A 13 -5.11 -7.42 -10.57
N LEU A 14 -4.57 -7.85 -11.71
CA LEU A 14 -4.62 -7.11 -12.96
C LEU A 14 -5.97 -7.30 -13.67
N ARG A 15 -6.91 -6.38 -13.42
CA ARG A 15 -8.32 -6.41 -13.85
C ARG A 15 -8.67 -5.14 -14.62
N ARG A 16 -9.87 -5.09 -15.21
CA ARG A 16 -10.37 -3.93 -15.98
C ARG A 16 -10.12 -2.57 -15.29
N ARG A 17 -10.27 -2.49 -13.96
CA ARG A 17 -10.10 -1.25 -13.18
C ARG A 17 -8.66 -0.96 -12.73
N THR A 18 -7.77 -1.95 -12.77
CA THR A 18 -6.38 -1.81 -12.32
C THR A 18 -5.40 -1.83 -13.51
N LYS A 19 -5.90 -1.99 -14.74
CA LYS A 19 -5.15 -1.86 -15.98
C LYS A 19 -5.28 -0.45 -16.57
N ASN A 20 -4.26 -0.05 -17.34
CA ASN A 20 -4.32 1.11 -18.23
C ASN A 20 -4.72 0.68 -19.66
N HIS A 21 -4.73 1.64 -20.59
CA HIS A 21 -5.05 1.42 -22.01
C HIS A 21 -4.03 0.55 -22.77
N LEU A 22 -2.89 0.23 -22.15
CA LEU A 22 -1.85 -0.67 -22.66
C LEU A 22 -1.91 -2.06 -22.00
N ASN A 23 -3.00 -2.38 -21.30
CA ASN A 23 -3.19 -3.63 -20.54
C ASN A 23 -2.17 -3.87 -19.41
N SER A 24 -1.35 -2.87 -19.08
CA SER A 24 -0.38 -2.89 -17.98
C SER A 24 -1.02 -2.33 -16.71
N MET A 25 -0.37 -2.52 -15.55
CA MET A 25 -0.91 -1.98 -14.29
C MET A 25 -0.98 -0.45 -14.37
N TYR A 26 -2.13 0.11 -14.02
CA TYR A 26 -2.35 1.54 -13.98
C TYR A 26 -1.50 2.17 -12.87
N MET A 27 -0.82 3.28 -13.16
CA MET A 27 0.06 3.96 -12.19
C MET A 27 -0.67 4.29 -10.88
N GLY A 28 -1.92 4.75 -10.96
CA GLY A 28 -2.73 5.02 -9.76
C GLY A 28 -3.01 3.76 -8.93
N ALA A 29 -3.16 2.59 -9.55
CA ALA A 29 -3.31 1.33 -8.83
C ALA A 29 -2.00 0.95 -8.11
N LEU A 30 -0.85 1.24 -8.72
CA LEU A 30 0.47 1.02 -8.12
C LEU A 30 0.69 1.92 -6.90
N VAL A 31 0.35 3.21 -7.03
CA VAL A 31 0.39 4.20 -5.92
C VAL A 31 -0.52 3.79 -4.77
N VAL A 32 -1.76 3.38 -5.05
CA VAL A 32 -2.70 2.89 -4.02
C VAL A 32 -2.13 1.65 -3.32
N GLY A 33 -1.49 0.74 -4.06
CA GLY A 33 -0.84 -0.43 -3.46
C GLY A 33 0.27 -0.06 -2.47
N ALA A 34 1.11 0.91 -2.83
CA ALA A 34 2.17 1.40 -1.96
C ALA A 34 1.62 2.10 -0.71
N ASP A 35 0.58 2.92 -0.87
CA ASP A 35 -0.10 3.63 0.22
C ASP A 35 -0.72 2.66 1.23
N VAL A 36 -1.48 1.67 0.73
CA VAL A 36 -2.08 0.63 1.55
C VAL A 36 -1.00 -0.17 2.29
N ALA A 37 0.08 -0.59 1.61
CA ALA A 37 1.16 -1.34 2.25
C ALA A 37 1.81 -0.55 3.40
N GLY A 38 2.11 0.74 3.18
CA GLY A 38 2.66 1.63 4.21
C GLY A 38 1.69 1.90 5.37
N GLY A 39 0.40 2.09 5.05
CA GLY A 39 -0.65 2.34 6.03
C GLY A 39 -0.86 1.16 6.97
N PHE A 40 -0.88 -0.06 6.41
CA PHE A 40 -0.98 -1.28 7.21
C PHE A 40 0.24 -1.48 8.12
N LEU A 41 1.45 -1.19 7.64
CA LEU A 41 2.65 -1.29 8.47
C LEU A 41 2.58 -0.35 9.69
N ALA A 42 2.11 0.88 9.49
CA ALA A 42 1.92 1.83 10.57
C ALA A 42 0.80 1.40 11.54
N ALA A 43 -0.32 0.89 11.01
CA ALA A 43 -1.43 0.40 11.82
C ALA A 43 -1.01 -0.78 12.73
N MET A 44 -0.19 -1.71 12.21
CA MET A 44 0.36 -2.80 13.03
C MET A 44 1.26 -2.28 14.14
N LYS A 45 2.15 -1.33 13.85
CA LYS A 45 3.03 -0.74 14.88
C LYS A 45 2.22 -0.03 15.96
N ALA A 46 1.17 0.70 15.56
CA ALA A 46 0.25 1.35 16.49
C ALA A 46 -0.44 0.32 17.41
N GLN A 47 -0.94 -0.77 16.83
CA GLN A 47 -1.56 -1.87 17.58
C GLN A 47 -0.59 -2.52 18.56
N ASN A 48 0.64 -2.82 18.12
CA ASN A 48 1.66 -3.44 18.98
C ASN A 48 2.13 -2.51 20.13
N GLN A 49 2.07 -1.19 19.93
CA GLN A 49 2.39 -0.21 20.96
C GLN A 49 1.19 0.12 21.88
N GLY A 50 0.00 -0.39 21.57
CA GLY A 50 -1.23 -0.11 22.34
C GLY A 50 -1.70 1.34 22.26
N GLN A 51 -1.28 2.11 21.24
CA GLN A 51 -1.60 3.52 21.10
C GLN A 51 -2.36 3.81 19.80
N PRO A 52 -3.42 4.64 19.84
CA PRO A 52 -4.07 5.12 18.62
C PRO A 52 -3.16 6.14 17.92
N ILE A 53 -2.68 5.80 16.73
CA ILE A 53 -1.81 6.67 15.93
C ILE A 53 -2.58 7.20 14.73
N SER A 54 -2.63 8.53 14.57
CA SER A 54 -3.10 9.19 13.36
C SER A 54 -1.97 9.25 12.33
N LEU A 55 -2.03 8.40 11.31
CA LEU A 55 -1.05 8.39 10.23
C LEU A 55 -1.44 9.36 9.12
N ALA A 56 -0.49 10.18 8.67
CA ALA A 56 -0.62 11.00 7.48
C ALA A 56 0.62 10.83 6.59
N PHE A 57 0.42 10.67 5.29
CA PHE A 57 1.49 10.61 4.32
C PHE A 57 1.93 12.02 3.93
N LYS A 58 3.19 12.36 4.21
CA LYS A 58 3.77 13.67 3.83
C LYS A 58 4.04 13.79 2.33
N GLY A 59 4.32 12.67 1.66
CA GLY A 59 4.62 12.64 0.25
C GLY A 59 5.02 11.24 -0.22
N ILE A 60 5.02 11.05 -1.53
CA ILE A 60 5.41 9.81 -2.17
C ILE A 60 6.46 10.10 -3.23
N LYS A 61 7.49 9.26 -3.31
CA LYS A 61 8.48 9.27 -4.39
C LYS A 61 8.37 7.96 -5.16
N LEU A 62 8.11 8.06 -6.45
CA LEU A 62 8.15 6.94 -7.37
C LEU A 62 9.28 7.12 -8.37
N THR A 63 9.86 6.00 -8.81
CA THR A 63 10.83 5.94 -9.89
C THR A 63 10.46 4.73 -10.74
N PHE A 64 10.45 4.91 -12.05
CA PHE A 64 10.08 3.91 -13.05
C PHE A 64 11.10 3.91 -14.17
#